data_AF-A0A2M8AX53-F1
#
_entry.id   AF-A0A2M8AX53-F1
#
_cell.length_a   1.000
_cell.length_b   1.000
_cell.length_c   1.000
_cell.angle_alpha   90.00
_cell.angle_beta   90.00
_cell.angle_gamma   90.00
#
_symmetry.space_group_name_H-M   'P 1'
#
loop_
_entity.id
_entity.type
_entity.pdbx_description
1 polymer ?
#
loop_
_entity_poly.entity_id
_entity_poly.type
_entity_poly.pdbx_seq_one_letter_code
_entity_poly.pdbx_strand_id
1 'polypeptide(L)'
;MILLVDTSVWIGFFAGRDTPQTRFFKDAVREDADVALTGVILTEILQGVPSDSGFARLRKDLSSFRMLHPASEDTYVRADIRMRSAEYGFGGVMNMSTNGSC
;
A
#
# COMPACT_ATOMS: atom_id res chain seq x y z
N MET A 1 -5.41 13.54 10.85
CA MET A 1 -5.91 12.30 10.20
C MET A 1 -4.79 11.79 9.32
N ILE A 2 -4.53 10.48 9.30
CA ILE A 2 -3.51 9.89 8.42
C ILE A 2 -4.20 9.37 7.16
N LEU A 3 -3.67 9.72 5.99
CA LEU A 3 -4.15 9.25 4.69
C LEU A 3 -3.16 8.21 4.14
N LEU A 4 -3.53 6.93 4.21
CA LEU A 4 -2.76 5.86 3.57
C LEU A 4 -3.20 5.73 2.10
N VAL A 5 -2.28 5.93 1.17
CA VAL A 5 -2.58 6.01 -0.26
C VAL A 5 -2.05 4.77 -0.98
N ASP A 6 -2.96 4.07 -1.67
CA ASP A 6 -2.66 2.87 -2.46
C ASP A 6 -1.74 3.14 -3.66
N THR A 7 -0.99 2.12 -4.09
CA THR A 7 -0.07 2.16 -5.23
C THR A 7 -0.73 2.62 -6.53
N SER A 8 -1.99 2.23 -6.79
CA SER A 8 -2.71 2.62 -8.01
C SER A 8 -2.90 4.14 -8.13
N VAL A 9 -3.09 4.82 -7.01
CA VAL A 9 -3.23 6.29 -6.96
C VAL A 9 -1.88 6.95 -7.20
N TRP A 10 -0.80 6.43 -6.61
CA TRP A 10 0.57 6.91 -6.87
C TRP A 10 0.96 6.75 -8.33
N ILE A 11 0.76 5.56 -8.91
CA ILE A 11 1.04 5.30 -10.33
C ILE A 11 0.20 6.25 -11.20
N GLY A 12 -1.08 6.43 -10.88
CA GLY A 12 -1.94 7.38 -11.59
C GLY A 12 -1.42 8.81 -11.50
N PHE A 13 -0.98 9.24 -10.32
CA PHE A 13 -0.42 10.56 -10.07
C PHE A 13 0.87 10.80 -10.87
N PHE A 14 1.84 9.87 -10.81
CA PHE A 14 3.10 9.98 -11.54
C PHE A 14 2.91 9.87 -13.06
N ALA A 15 1.92 9.10 -13.51
CA ALA A 15 1.55 9.02 -14.92
C ALA A 15 0.72 10.23 -15.42
N GLY A 16 0.46 11.22 -14.56
CA GLY A 16 -0.31 12.42 -14.92
C GLY A 16 -1.79 12.16 -15.21
N ARG A 17 -2.35 11.02 -14.76
CA ARG A 17 -3.76 10.67 -14.98
C ARG A 17 -4.67 11.55 -14.14
N ASP A 18 -5.76 12.00 -14.73
CA ASP A 18 -6.78 12.82 -14.06
C ASP A 18 -8.00 11.97 -13.68
N THR A 19 -7.86 11.20 -12.60
CA THR A 19 -8.94 10.37 -12.04
C THR A 19 -9.49 11.02 -10.78
N PRO A 20 -10.72 10.67 -10.34
CA PRO A 20 -11.24 11.17 -9.07
C PRO A 20 -10.29 10.96 -7.89
N GLN A 21 -9.59 9.82 -7.86
CA GLN A 21 -8.63 9.47 -6.82
C GLN A 21 -7.38 10.34 -6.88
N THR A 22 -6.82 10.60 -8.07
CA THR A 22 -5.62 11.46 -8.20
C THR A 22 -5.94 12.92 -7.96
N ARG A 23 -7.17 13.39 -8.27
CA ARG A 23 -7.64 14.73 -7.88
C ARG A 23 -7.77 14.87 -6.37
N PHE A 24 -8.46 13.93 -5.73
CA PHE A 24 -8.58 13.91 -4.27
C PHE A 24 -7.21 13.90 -3.59
N PHE A 25 -6.29 13.07 -4.09
CA PHE A 25 -4.93 13.02 -3.55
C PHE A 25 -4.19 14.34 -3.72
N LYS A 26 -4.28 15.00 -4.89
CA LYS A 26 -3.68 16.31 -5.13
C LYS A 26 -4.21 17.36 -4.16
N ASP A 27 -5.53 17.39 -3.94
CA ASP A 27 -6.15 18.36 -3.05
C ASP A 27 -5.79 18.06 -1.59
N ALA A 28 -5.77 16.79 -1.16
CA ALA A 28 -5.31 16.41 0.16
C ALA A 28 -3.85 16.81 0.43
N VAL A 29 -2.95 16.65 -0.55
CA VAL A 29 -1.55 17.10 -0.43
C VAL A 29 -1.46 18.62 -0.34
N ARG A 30 -2.30 19.37 -1.08
CA ARG A 30 -2.37 20.85 -1.01
C ARG A 30 -2.89 21.35 0.33
N GLU A 31 -3.70 20.57 1.01
CA GLU A 31 -4.24 20.85 2.34
C GLU A 31 -3.33 20.32 3.47
N ASP A 32 -2.06 20.00 3.17
CA ASP A 32 -1.06 19.50 4.12
C ASP A 32 -1.52 18.23 4.87
N ALA A 33 -2.26 17.34 4.21
CA ALA A 33 -2.65 16.07 4.80
C ALA A 33 -1.43 15.21 5.17
N ASP A 34 -1.52 14.51 6.31
CA ASP A 34 -0.50 13.54 6.74
C ASP A 34 -0.59 12.27 5.90
N VAL A 35 0.06 12.30 4.73
CA VAL A 35 0.11 11.20 3.77
C VAL A 35 1.13 10.15 4.21
N ALA A 36 0.69 8.91 4.22
CA ALA A 36 1.47 7.76 4.62
C ALA A 36 1.66 6.72 3.51
N LEU A 37 2.75 5.98 3.64
CA LEU A 37 3.14 4.84 2.82
C LEU A 37 3.39 3.63 3.71
N THR A 38 3.28 2.43 3.14
CA THR A 38 3.84 1.21 3.74
C THR A 38 5.02 0.72 2.90
N GLY A 39 5.82 -0.20 3.47
CA GLY A 39 6.92 -0.83 2.74
C GLY A 39 6.45 -1.52 1.45
N VAL A 40 5.28 -2.16 1.46
CA VAL A 40 4.70 -2.84 0.30
C VAL A 40 4.38 -1.84 -0.82
N ILE A 41 3.68 -0.75 -0.49
CA ILE A 41 3.33 0.31 -1.45
C ILE A 41 4.59 0.95 -2.04
N LEU A 42 5.59 1.25 -1.19
CA LEU A 42 6.87 1.78 -1.65
C LEU A 42 7.56 0.83 -2.63
N THR A 43 7.59 -0.48 -2.33
CA THR A 43 8.23 -1.46 -3.21
C THR A 43 7.53 -1.57 -4.56
N GLU A 44 6.20 -1.57 -4.59
CA GLU A 44 5.44 -1.64 -5.85
C GLU A 44 5.67 -0.40 -6.73
N ILE A 45 5.68 0.79 -6.12
CA ILE A 45 5.94 2.04 -6.84
C ILE A 45 7.36 2.02 -7.44
N LEU A 46 8.36 1.63 -6.66
CA LEU A 46 9.76 1.63 -7.10
C LEU A 46 10.04 0.57 -8.17
N GLN A 47 9.43 -0.62 -8.06
CA GLN A 47 9.56 -1.68 -9.06
C GLN A 47 8.95 -1.30 -10.41
N GLY A 48 8.01 -0.36 -10.44
CA GLY A 48 7.44 0.18 -11.68
C GLY A 48 8.37 1.09 -12.48
N VAL A 49 9.54 1.49 -11.95
CA VAL A 49 10.47 2.40 -12.61
C VAL A 49 11.60 1.64 -13.29
N PRO A 50 11.75 1.71 -14.63
CA PRO A 50 12.72 0.90 -15.35
C PRO A 50 14.16 1.44 -15.33
N SER A 51 14.38 2.68 -14.89
CA SER A 51 15.70 3.31 -14.90
C SER A 51 16.23 3.59 -13.49
N ASP A 52 17.53 3.35 -13.29
CA ASP A 52 18.21 3.59 -12.00
C ASP A 52 18.12 5.06 -11.56
N SER A 53 18.23 5.99 -12.52
CA SER A 53 18.10 7.43 -12.26
C SER A 53 16.67 7.81 -11.85
N GLY A 54 15.66 7.18 -12.46
CA GLY A 54 14.26 7.34 -12.09
C GLY A 54 14.00 6.77 -10.69
N PHE A 55 14.53 5.58 -10.39
CA PHE A 55 14.43 4.94 -9.09
C PHE A 55 15.00 5.82 -7.99
N ALA A 56 16.23 6.34 -8.18
CA ALA A 56 16.89 7.16 -7.17
C ALA A 56 16.14 8.46 -6.89
N ARG A 57 15.62 9.10 -7.94
CA ARG A 57 14.79 10.31 -7.82
C ARG A 57 13.48 10.00 -7.09
N LEU A 58 12.76 8.97 -7.52
CA LEU A 58 11.47 8.63 -6.95
C LEU A 58 11.58 8.21 -5.47
N ARG A 59 12.62 7.44 -5.12
CA ARG A 59 12.92 7.09 -3.73
C ARG A 59 13.14 8.33 -2.86
N LYS A 60 13.85 9.33 -3.39
CA LYS A 60 14.08 10.59 -2.67
C LYS A 60 12.77 11.36 -2.49
N ASP A 61 11.96 11.49 -3.53
CA ASP A 61 10.68 12.18 -3.47
C ASP A 61 9.74 11.52 -2.44
N LEU A 62 9.69 10.18 -2.44
CA LEU A 62 8.85 9.41 -1.53
C LEU A 62 9.34 9.38 -0.07
N SER A 63 10.62 9.65 0.19
CA SER A 63 11.18 9.65 1.55
C SER A 63 10.65 10.78 2.46
N SER A 64 9.96 11.76 1.87
CA SER A 64 9.31 12.84 2.62
C SER A 64 8.02 12.39 3.31
N PHE A 65 7.40 11.29 2.86
CA PHE A 65 6.15 10.79 3.40
C PHE A 65 6.35 9.90 4.63
N ARG A 66 5.32 9.83 5.47
CA ARG A 66 5.33 9.01 6.67
C ARG A 66 5.36 7.52 6.31
N MET A 67 6.34 6.78 6.83
CA MET A 67 6.40 5.34 6.67
C MET A 67 5.68 4.64 7.83
N LEU A 68 4.58 3.95 7.51
CA LEU A 68 3.87 3.08 8.44
C LEU A 68 4.45 1.67 8.39
N HIS A 69 4.75 1.15 9.57
CA HIS A 69 5.23 -0.20 9.75
C HIS A 69 4.14 -0.98 10.50
N PRO A 70 3.76 -2.18 10.03
CA PRO A 70 2.85 -3.02 10.79
C PRO A 70 3.47 -3.37 12.13
N ALA A 71 2.62 -3.45 13.16
CA ALA A 71 3.07 -3.73 14.52
C ALA A 71 3.61 -5.16 14.68
N SER A 72 3.13 -6.10 13.85
CA SER A 72 3.53 -7.50 13.85
C SER A 72 3.13 -8.20 12.55
N GLU A 73 3.67 -9.40 12.33
CA GLU A 73 3.33 -10.29 11.22
C GLU A 73 1.83 -10.58 11.10
N ASP A 74 1.12 -10.63 12.24
CA ASP A 74 -0.33 -10.83 12.32
C ASP A 74 -1.12 -9.83 11.48
N THR A 75 -0.59 -8.62 11.24
CA THR A 75 -1.21 -7.63 10.34
C THR A 75 -1.33 -8.18 8.91
N TYR A 76 -0.28 -8.85 8.42
CA TYR A 76 -0.26 -9.44 7.08
C TYR A 76 -1.13 -10.70 7.04
N VAL A 77 -1.10 -11.52 8.08
CA VAL A 77 -1.96 -12.71 8.19
C VAL A 77 -3.44 -12.32 8.15
N ARG A 78 -3.84 -11.28 8.89
CA ARG A 78 -5.23 -10.78 8.85
C ARG A 78 -5.60 -10.19 7.50
N ALA A 79 -4.66 -9.53 6.81
CA ALA A 79 -4.90 -9.04 5.46
C ALA A 79 -5.16 -10.20 4.49
N ASP A 80 -4.36 -11.27 4.54
CA ASP A 80 -4.55 -12.48 3.73
C ASP A 80 -5.88 -13.17 4.04
N ILE A 81 -6.22 -13.38 5.33
CA ILE A 81 -7.51 -13.95 5.73
C ILE A 81 -8.68 -13.16 5.14
N ARG A 82 -8.57 -11.83 5.07
CA ARG A 82 -9.61 -10.99 4.49
C ARG A 82 -9.74 -11.19 2.98
N MET A 83 -8.62 -11.27 2.25
CA MET A 83 -8.62 -11.57 0.82
C MET A 83 -9.21 -12.95 0.54
N ARG A 84 -8.74 -13.97 1.27
CA ARG A 84 -9.24 -15.34 1.15
C ARG A 84 -10.72 -15.46 1.52
N SER A 85 -11.20 -14.70 2.49
CA SER A 85 -12.63 -14.69 2.84
C SER A 85 -13.50 -14.06 1.76
N ALA A 86 -12.96 -13.09 0.99
CA ALA A 86 -13.64 -12.51 -0.16
C ALA A 86 -13.63 -13.46 -1.37
N GLU A 87 -12.58 -14.26 -1.53
CA GLU A 87 -12.45 -15.24 -2.63
C GLU A 87 -13.20 -16.55 -2.37
N TYR A 88 -13.17 -17.06 -1.13
CA TYR A 88 -13.68 -18.40 -0.77
C TYR A 88 -14.93 -18.39 0.11
N GLY A 89 -15.41 -17.21 0.53
CA GLY A 89 -16.52 -17.09 1.48
C GLY A 89 -16.12 -17.39 2.93
N PHE A 90 -16.84 -16.77 3.88
CA PHE A 90 -16.54 -16.70 5.33
C PHE A 90 -16.27 -18.05 6.04
N GLY A 91 -16.60 -19.20 5.44
CA GLY A 91 -16.42 -20.54 6.03
C GLY A 91 -15.14 -21.29 5.66
N GLY A 92 -14.36 -20.85 4.65
CA GLY A 92 -13.26 -21.64 4.11
C GLY A 92 -11.93 -21.58 4.89
N VAL A 93 -11.69 -20.50 5.64
CA VAL A 93 -10.35 -20.21 6.21
C VAL A 93 -10.17 -20.77 7.63
N MET A 94 -11.26 -21.04 8.36
CA MET A 94 -11.21 -21.46 9.77
C MET A 94 -10.79 -22.94 9.99
N ASN A 95 -10.66 -23.74 8.94
CA ASN A 95 -10.31 -25.16 9.03
C ASN A 95 -8.80 -25.47 8.85
N MET A 96 -7.95 -24.45 8.76
CA MET A 96 -6.49 -24.61 8.65
C MET A 96 -5.78 -24.13 9.93
N SER A 97 -6.05 -24.78 11.08
CA SER A 97 -5.05 -25.00 12.15
C SER A 97 -5.72 -25.59 13.41
N THR A 98 -5.81 -26.91 13.47
CA THR A 98 -5.60 -27.68 14.72
C THR A 98 -5.06 -29.06 14.33
N ASN A 99 -3.80 -29.13 13.90
CA ASN A 99 -2.98 -30.33 14.06
C ASN A 99 -1.52 -29.98 13.76
N GLY A 100 -0.81 -29.67 14.82
CA GLY A 100 0.63 -29.42 14.84
C GLY A 100 1.16 -29.64 16.24
N SER A 101 0.86 -30.82 16.80
CA SER A 101 1.63 -31.39 17.91
C SER A 101 2.87 -32.06 17.32
N CYS A 102 4.05 -31.56 17.70
CA CYS A 102 5.34 -32.24 17.93
C CYS A 102 6.49 -31.25 17.72
#